data_AF-A0A7C3G5F0-F1
#
_entry.id   AF-A0A7C3G5F0-F1
#
_cell.length_a   1.000
_cell.length_b   1.000
_cell.length_c   1.000
_cell.angle_alpha   90.00
_cell.angle_beta   90.00
_cell.angle_gamma   90.00
#
_symmetry.space_group_name_H-M   'P 1'
#
loop_
_entity.id
_entity.type
_entity.pdbx_description
1 polymer ?
#
loop_
_entity_poly.entity_id
_entity_poly.type
_entity_poly.pdbx_seq_one_letter_code
_entity_poly.pdbx_strand_id
1 'polypeptide(L)'
;MKKILFVFILFFAAMVFSSLQSIHSPLVEASKEDAVSEILKKLGDAPIQHQPNLIKGASAEVGRDLALYGIAKKRNGRKTKKQSKHFVCTSCHNIVKDKPDLRVSDPQAKLEYDVKNGIPFLQGT
;
A
#
# COMPACT_ATOMS: atom_id res chain seq x y z
N MET A 1 19.52 -27.15 54.60
CA MET A 1 19.94 -25.75 54.35
C MET A 1 20.34 -25.48 52.89
N LYS A 2 21.17 -26.32 52.24
CA LYS A 2 21.59 -26.10 50.83
C LYS A 2 20.42 -25.98 49.82
N LYS A 3 19.35 -26.77 49.98
CA LYS A 3 18.15 -26.70 49.11
C LYS A 3 17.36 -25.39 49.27
N ILE A 4 17.27 -24.87 50.50
CA ILE A 4 16.61 -23.59 50.80
C ILE A 4 17.42 -22.43 50.20
N LEU A 5 18.75 -22.46 50.35
CA LEU A 5 19.65 -21.49 49.74
C LEU A 5 19.54 -21.47 48.20
N PHE A 6 19.40 -22.65 47.58
CA PHE A 6 19.24 -22.77 46.13
C PHE A 6 17.91 -22.17 45.63
N VAL A 7 16.81 -22.36 46.37
CA VAL A 7 15.51 -21.75 46.06
C VAL A 7 15.58 -20.23 46.14
N PHE A 8 16.24 -19.67 47.17
CA PHE A 8 16.42 -18.22 47.29
C PHE A 8 17.26 -17.64 46.16
N ILE A 9 18.34 -18.32 45.73
CA ILE A 9 19.16 -17.88 44.59
C ILE A 9 18.34 -17.88 43.31
N LEU A 10 17.51 -18.90 43.09
CA LEU A 10 16.70 -19.02 41.88
C LEU A 10 15.59 -17.95 41.84
N PHE A 11 15.00 -17.64 43.00
CA PHE A 11 14.02 -16.56 43.13
C PHE A 11 14.65 -15.18 42.89
N PHE A 12 15.85 -14.93 43.45
CA PHE A 12 16.58 -13.69 43.25
C PHE A 12 17.02 -13.52 41.79
N ALA A 13 17.48 -14.60 41.15
CA ALA A 13 17.81 -14.61 39.73
C ALA A 13 16.59 -14.32 38.85
N ALA A 14 15.41 -14.87 39.18
CA ALA A 14 14.16 -14.58 38.47
C ALA A 14 13.72 -13.12 38.66
N MET A 15 13.86 -12.56 39.86
CA MET A 15 13.58 -11.13 40.11
C MET A 15 14.50 -10.20 39.31
N VAL A 16 15.80 -10.51 39.26
CA VAL A 16 16.77 -9.75 38.45
C VAL A 16 16.48 -9.92 36.96
N PHE A 17 16.15 -11.12 36.49
CA PHE A 17 15.82 -11.35 35.08
C PHE A 17 14.55 -10.60 34.65
N SER A 18 13.56 -10.51 35.54
CA SER A 18 12.33 -9.77 35.29
C SER A 18 12.53 -8.24 35.29
N SER A 19 13.49 -7.71 36.06
CA SER A 19 13.84 -6.28 36.01
C SER A 19 14.67 -5.89 34.78
N LEU A 20 15.42 -6.83 34.18
CA LEU A 20 16.05 -6.63 32.87
C LEU A 20 15.05 -6.65 31.70
N GLN A 21 13.84 -7.18 31.90
CA GLN A 21 12.74 -7.15 30.93
C GLN A 21 11.90 -5.87 31.01
N SER A 22 12.44 -4.76 31.51
CA SER A 22 11.78 -3.45 31.33
C SER A 22 11.73 -3.17 29.82
N ILE A 23 10.59 -3.51 29.22
CA ILE A 23 10.27 -3.28 27.81
C ILE A 23 10.29 -1.77 27.64
N HIS A 24 11.43 -1.25 27.20
CA HIS A 24 11.52 0.10 26.70
C HIS A 24 10.63 0.14 25.46
N SER A 25 9.35 0.49 25.62
CA SER A 25 8.52 0.87 24.49
C SER A 25 9.22 2.08 23.90
N PRO A 26 9.77 2.01 22.68
CA PRO A 26 10.38 3.18 22.09
C PRO A 26 9.28 4.26 22.07
N LEU A 27 9.57 5.44 22.64
CA LEU A 27 8.68 6.58 22.50
C LEU A 27 8.59 6.87 21.00
N VAL A 28 7.48 6.46 20.38
CA VAL A 28 7.21 6.75 18.98
C VAL A 28 6.75 8.20 18.93
N GLU A 29 7.66 9.09 18.55
CA GLU A 29 7.32 10.47 18.24
C GLU A 29 6.41 10.47 17.01
N ALA A 30 5.23 11.06 17.18
CA ALA A 30 4.19 11.15 16.17
C ALA A 30 3.84 12.62 15.92
N SER A 31 3.84 13.01 14.66
CA SER A 31 3.38 14.31 14.17
C SER A 31 1.95 14.23 13.62
N LYS A 32 1.32 15.37 13.32
CA LYS A 32 -0.04 15.39 12.74
C LYS A 32 -0.05 14.93 11.29
N GLU A 33 1.10 14.96 10.65
CA GLU A 33 1.33 14.67 9.24
C GLU A 33 1.63 13.18 9.00
N ASP A 34 1.94 12.43 10.06
CA ASP A 34 2.19 11.01 9.99
C ASP A 34 0.92 10.22 9.68
N ALA A 35 1.03 9.27 8.75
CA ALA A 35 -0.04 8.32 8.50
C ALA A 35 -0.25 7.43 9.72
N VAL A 36 -1.50 7.30 10.18
CA VAL A 36 -1.89 6.47 11.34
C VAL A 36 -1.33 5.05 11.22
N SER A 37 -1.40 4.46 10.02
CA SER A 37 -0.88 3.11 9.75
C SER A 37 0.62 2.96 9.99
N GLU A 38 1.41 4.01 9.72
CA GLU A 38 2.86 3.99 9.95
C GLU A 38 3.18 4.08 11.45
N ILE A 39 2.42 4.86 12.21
CA ILE A 39 2.56 4.95 13.67
C ILE A 39 2.22 3.62 14.33
N LEU A 40 1.09 2.99 13.97
CA LEU A 40 0.69 1.69 14.50
C LEU A 40 1.74 0.61 14.23
N LYS A 41 2.30 0.59 13.01
CA LYS A 41 3.40 -0.30 12.65
C LYS A 41 4.65 -0.08 13.51
N LYS A 42 5.03 1.18 13.78
CA LYS A 42 6.15 1.51 14.69
C LYS A 42 5.90 1.03 16.12
N LEU A 43 4.63 0.98 16.56
CA LEU A 43 4.21 0.47 17.86
C LEU A 43 4.12 -1.06 17.93
N GLY A 44 4.43 -1.77 16.83
CA GLY A 44 4.44 -3.23 16.78
C GLY A 44 3.16 -3.88 16.23
N ASP A 45 2.22 -3.09 15.71
CA ASP A 45 1.04 -3.63 15.02
C ASP A 45 1.42 -4.29 13.68
N ALA A 46 0.56 -5.18 13.20
CA ALA A 46 0.73 -5.81 11.89
C ALA A 46 0.60 -4.76 10.76
N PRO A 47 1.35 -4.89 9.67
CA PRO A 47 1.17 -4.01 8.52
C PRO A 47 -0.25 -4.17 7.94
N ILE A 48 -0.82 -3.07 7.47
CA ILE A 48 -2.12 -3.10 6.78
C ILE A 48 -2.03 -4.05 5.57
N GLN A 49 -3.06 -4.87 5.38
CA GLN A 49 -3.05 -5.92 4.34
C GLN A 49 -2.89 -5.36 2.92
N HIS A 50 -3.34 -4.13 2.69
CA HIS A 50 -3.30 -3.44 1.41
C HIS A 50 -2.16 -2.41 1.32
N GLN A 51 -1.08 -2.57 2.11
CA GLN A 51 0.10 -1.70 2.01
C GLN A 51 0.71 -1.86 0.61
N PRO A 52 0.89 -0.77 -0.16
CA PRO A 52 1.55 -0.84 -1.46
C PRO A 52 2.97 -1.38 -1.31
N ASN A 53 3.33 -2.40 -2.08
CA ASN A 53 4.71 -2.86 -2.15
C ASN A 53 5.52 -1.88 -3.02
N LEU A 54 6.25 -0.97 -2.36
CA LEU A 54 7.08 0.04 -3.02
C LEU A 54 8.38 -0.59 -3.55
N ILE A 55 8.30 -1.21 -4.72
CA ILE A 55 9.45 -1.84 -5.39
C ILE A 55 10.34 -0.76 -5.99
N LYS A 56 11.63 -0.72 -5.59
CA LYS A 56 12.62 0.22 -6.14
C LYS A 56 12.69 0.10 -7.68
N GLY A 57 12.26 1.15 -8.37
CA GLY A 57 12.25 1.22 -9.84
C GLY A 57 10.98 0.70 -10.52
N ALA A 58 9.98 0.23 -9.77
CA ALA A 58 8.60 0.12 -10.25
C ALA A 58 7.80 1.20 -9.54
N SER A 59 7.62 2.31 -10.24
CA SER A 59 6.99 3.50 -9.69
C SER A 59 5.61 3.70 -10.32
N ALA A 60 4.77 4.51 -9.68
CA ALA A 60 3.45 4.87 -10.22
C ALA A 60 3.59 5.49 -11.62
N GLU A 61 4.68 6.21 -11.90
CA GLU A 61 4.99 6.79 -13.19
C GLU A 61 5.24 5.72 -14.26
N VAL A 62 5.96 4.64 -13.94
CA VAL A 62 6.17 3.51 -14.87
C VAL A 62 4.84 2.83 -15.20
N GLY A 63 3.98 2.62 -14.19
CA GLY A 63 2.64 2.08 -14.37
C GLY A 63 1.76 2.98 -15.24
N ARG A 64 1.81 4.29 -15.01
CA ARG A 64 1.10 5.31 -15.80
C ARG A 64 1.54 5.27 -17.26
N ASP A 65 2.83 5.22 -17.53
CA ASP A 65 3.34 5.19 -18.90
C ASP A 65 2.88 3.93 -19.66
N LEU A 66 2.89 2.79 -18.98
CA LEU A 66 2.34 1.55 -19.53
C LEU A 66 0.84 1.69 -19.84
N ALA A 67 0.03 2.21 -18.92
CA ALA A 67 -1.41 2.34 -19.13
C ALA A 67 -1.78 3.30 -20.27
N LEU A 68 -1.10 4.45 -20.33
CA LEU A 68 -1.42 5.51 -21.29
C LEU A 68 -0.78 5.29 -22.67
N TYR A 69 0.42 4.72 -22.71
CA TYR A 69 1.23 4.66 -23.93
C TYR A 69 1.64 3.24 -24.34
N GLY A 70 1.37 2.23 -23.51
CA GLY A 70 1.74 0.84 -23.76
C GLY A 70 3.25 0.57 -23.74
N ILE A 71 4.05 1.53 -23.28
CA ILE A 71 5.51 1.47 -23.17
C ILE A 71 5.96 2.25 -21.94
N ALA A 72 7.07 1.85 -21.32
CA ALA A 72 7.67 2.60 -20.23
C ALA A 72 9.20 2.57 -20.29
N LYS A 73 9.84 3.38 -19.45
CA LYS A 73 11.30 3.43 -19.31
C LYS A 73 11.78 2.37 -18.32
N LYS A 74 12.74 1.55 -18.73
CA LYS A 74 13.45 0.59 -17.88
C LYS A 74 14.48 1.32 -17.00
N ARG A 75 14.96 0.63 -15.96
CA ARG A 75 16.02 1.14 -15.06
C ARG A 75 17.31 1.53 -15.77
N ASN A 76 17.64 0.91 -16.90
CA ASN A 76 18.79 1.24 -17.73
C ASN A 76 18.51 2.34 -18.77
N GLY A 77 17.39 3.04 -18.65
CA GLY A 77 17.00 4.14 -19.52
C GLY A 77 16.38 3.73 -20.87
N ARG A 78 16.45 2.45 -21.25
CA ARG A 78 15.83 1.95 -22.50
C ARG A 78 14.33 1.80 -22.35
N LYS A 79 13.58 1.85 -23.46
CA LYS A 79 12.13 1.58 -23.46
C LYS A 79 11.82 0.09 -23.32
N THR A 80 10.67 -0.25 -22.75
CA THR A 80 10.09 -1.59 -22.83
C THR A 80 9.66 -1.91 -24.26
N LYS A 81 9.37 -3.19 -24.53
CA LYS A 81 8.60 -3.53 -25.73
C LYS A 81 7.19 -2.95 -25.58
N LYS A 82 6.55 -2.62 -26.71
CA LYS A 82 5.13 -2.25 -26.72
C LYS A 82 4.30 -3.41 -26.16
N GLN A 83 3.34 -3.10 -25.28
CA GLN A 83 2.38 -4.07 -24.75
C GLN A 83 1.51 -4.68 -25.86
N SER A 84 1.07 -3.85 -26.82
CA SER A 84 0.35 -4.28 -28.01
C SER A 84 0.76 -3.43 -29.23
N LYS A 85 0.61 -4.01 -30.42
CA LYS A 85 0.83 -3.29 -31.69
C LYS A 85 -0.26 -2.25 -31.97
N HIS A 86 -1.48 -2.49 -31.48
CA HIS A 86 -2.68 -1.77 -31.90
C HIS A 86 -3.37 -1.00 -30.78
N PHE A 87 -3.25 -1.46 -29.53
CA PHE A 87 -4.05 -0.94 -28.42
C PHE A 87 -3.19 -0.53 -27.23
N VAL A 88 -3.70 0.42 -26.47
CA VAL A 88 -3.24 0.78 -25.11
C VAL A 88 -4.44 0.70 -24.17
N CYS A 89 -4.21 0.75 -22.85
CA CYS A 89 -5.32 0.58 -21.90
C CYS A 89 -6.41 1.63 -22.10
N THR A 90 -6.04 2.86 -22.48
CA THR A 90 -6.98 3.95 -22.75
C THR A 90 -7.74 3.83 -24.08
N SER A 91 -7.43 2.83 -24.90
CA SER A 91 -8.30 2.45 -26.03
C SER A 91 -9.61 1.84 -25.53
N CYS A 92 -9.63 1.30 -24.31
CA CYS A 92 -10.78 0.61 -23.72
C CYS A 92 -11.25 1.22 -22.39
N HIS A 93 -10.41 1.99 -21.70
CA HIS A 93 -10.70 2.54 -20.37
C HIS A 93 -10.59 4.06 -20.36
N ASN A 94 -11.50 4.74 -19.65
CA ASN A 94 -11.33 6.15 -19.34
C ASN A 94 -10.28 6.34 -18.24
N ILE A 95 -9.59 7.48 -18.28
CA ILE A 95 -8.65 7.92 -17.23
C ILE A 95 -9.31 8.88 -16.24
N VAL A 96 -10.57 9.22 -16.48
CA VAL A 96 -11.40 10.08 -15.63
C VAL A 96 -12.53 9.25 -15.05
N LYS A 97 -13.11 9.73 -13.95
CA LYS A 97 -14.32 9.14 -13.37
C LYS A 97 -15.46 9.29 -14.38
N ASP A 98 -16.05 8.17 -14.76
CA ASP A 98 -17.09 8.08 -15.78
C ASP A 98 -18.38 7.41 -15.28
N LYS A 99 -18.43 7.10 -13.98
CA LYS A 99 -19.64 6.66 -13.28
C LYS A 99 -20.02 7.67 -12.22
N PRO A 100 -21.30 8.03 -12.05
CA PRO A 100 -21.73 8.93 -10.99
C PRO A 100 -21.47 8.34 -9.60
N ASP A 101 -21.82 7.07 -9.40
CA ASP A 101 -21.58 6.28 -8.19
C ASP A 101 -20.75 5.04 -8.52
N LEU A 102 -19.57 4.90 -7.91
CA LEU A 102 -18.66 3.78 -8.16
C LEU A 102 -19.12 2.46 -7.52
N ARG A 103 -20.12 2.51 -6.64
CA ARG A 103 -20.64 1.34 -5.92
C ARG A 103 -21.68 0.56 -6.72
N VAL A 104 -22.26 1.17 -7.74
CA VAL A 104 -23.38 0.62 -8.52
C VAL A 104 -22.98 0.47 -9.97
N SER A 105 -23.21 -0.71 -10.54
CA SER A 105 -23.01 -0.97 -11.96
C SER A 105 -24.32 -0.73 -12.72
N ASP A 106 -24.60 0.54 -13.05
CA ASP A 106 -25.75 0.95 -13.86
C ASP A 106 -25.29 1.49 -15.23
N PRO A 107 -25.50 0.74 -16.33
CA PRO A 107 -25.09 1.16 -17.66
C PRO A 107 -25.82 2.42 -18.17
N GLN A 108 -27.09 2.60 -17.81
CA GLN A 108 -27.89 3.74 -18.26
C GLN A 108 -27.40 5.02 -17.59
N ALA A 109 -27.22 4.99 -16.27
CA ALA A 109 -26.69 6.13 -15.52
C ALA A 109 -25.28 6.52 -15.97
N LYS A 110 -24.44 5.54 -16.36
CA LYS A 110 -23.12 5.77 -16.94
C LYS A 110 -23.22 6.50 -18.28
N LEU A 111 -24.04 6.00 -19.20
CA LEU A 111 -24.20 6.61 -20.53
C LEU A 111 -24.64 8.07 -20.44
N GLU A 112 -25.62 8.36 -19.58
CA GLU A 112 -26.10 9.73 -19.34
C GLU A 112 -25.01 10.63 -18.73
N TYR A 113 -24.24 10.09 -17.79
CA TYR A 113 -23.11 10.80 -17.18
C TYR A 113 -22.03 11.11 -18.23
N ASP A 114 -21.68 10.15 -19.08
CA ASP A 114 -20.67 10.32 -20.12
C ASP A 114 -21.08 11.38 -21.14
N VAL A 115 -22.32 11.32 -21.64
CA VAL A 115 -22.88 12.32 -22.55
C VAL A 115 -22.84 13.71 -21.93
N LYS A 116 -23.28 13.83 -20.66
CA LYS A 116 -23.31 15.12 -19.95
C LYS A 116 -21.92 15.73 -19.78
N ASN A 117 -20.89 14.91 -19.57
CA ASN A 117 -19.53 15.37 -19.29
C ASN A 117 -18.59 15.31 -20.51
N GLY A 118 -19.09 14.91 -21.69
CA GLY A 118 -18.27 14.77 -22.89
C GLY A 118 -17.21 13.67 -22.81
N ILE A 119 -17.49 12.60 -22.05
CA ILE A 119 -16.58 11.47 -21.85
C ILE A 119 -16.92 10.38 -22.88
N PRO A 120 -15.92 9.74 -23.52
CA PRO A 120 -16.18 8.60 -24.41
C PRO A 120 -16.78 7.41 -23.65
N PHE A 121 -17.84 6.81 -24.19
CA PHE A 121 -18.41 5.59 -23.65
C PHE A 121 -17.58 4.38 -24.08
N LEU A 122 -16.68 3.92 -23.19
CA LEU A 122 -15.75 2.83 -23.48
C LEU A 122 -16.14 1.52 -22.78
N GLN A 123 -15.65 0.41 -23.32
CA GLN A 123 -16.01 -0.97 -22.93
C GLN A 123 -15.42 -1.45 -21.59
N GLY A 124 -14.28 -0.89 -21.16
CA GLY A 124 -13.55 -1.33 -19.97
C GLY A 124 -13.96 -0.60 -18.69
N THR A 125 -15.02 0.19 -18.75
CA THR A 125 -15.39 1.12 -17.68
C THR A 125 -16.68 0.74 -17.01
#